data_AF-A0A0Q7Z4Q0-F1
#
_entry.id   AF-A0A0Q7Z4Q0-F1
#
_cell.length_a   1.000
_cell.length_b   1.000
_cell.length_c   1.000
_cell.angle_alpha   90.00
_cell.angle_beta   90.00
_cell.angle_gamma   90.00
#
_symmetry.space_group_name_H-M   'P 1'
#
loop_
_entity.id
_entity.type
_entity.pdbx_description
1 polymer ?
#
loop_
_entity_poly.entity_id
_entity_poly.type
_entity_poly.pdbx_seq_one_letter_code
_entity_poly.pdbx_strand_id
1 'polypeptide(L)'
;MTTNLIHDDWVPEACTLPTVEQPVRRSEFDDLFARDVLAVFRESPNRIRLELRSDPATAARAADLAAKEAGCCSFFSFQLVIAEGQVSLAIETTPAHQPVLEAFGARAESRAGAAS
;
A
#
# COMPACT_ATOMS: atom_id res chain seq x y z
N MET A 1 -22.75 -31.41 8.13
CA MET A 1 -21.73 -30.72 7.32
C MET A 1 -22.41 -29.53 6.66
N THR A 2 -22.22 -28.32 7.19
CA THR A 2 -22.60 -27.09 6.48
C THR A 2 -21.59 -26.02 6.86
N THR A 3 -20.67 -25.71 5.95
CA THR A 3 -19.63 -24.71 6.12
C THR A 3 -20.27 -23.32 6.00
N ASN A 4 -20.17 -22.54 7.08
CA ASN A 4 -20.56 -21.14 7.13
C ASN A 4 -19.49 -20.31 6.40
N LEU A 5 -19.81 -19.83 5.20
CA LEU A 5 -18.98 -18.89 4.43
C LEU A 5 -19.21 -17.48 4.97
N ILE A 6 -18.28 -16.99 5.77
CA ILE A 6 -18.13 -15.58 6.12
C ILE A 6 -17.68 -14.82 4.86
N HIS A 7 -18.56 -14.01 4.28
CA HIS A 7 -18.19 -13.01 3.28
C HIS A 7 -17.67 -11.77 3.99
N ASP A 8 -16.42 -11.41 3.70
CA ASP A 8 -15.74 -10.21 4.19
C ASP A 8 -16.18 -9.02 3.32
N ASP A 9 -17.15 -8.25 3.82
CA ASP A 9 -17.95 -7.23 3.10
C ASP A 9 -17.22 -5.88 2.89
N TRP A 10 -15.91 -5.90 2.60
CA TRP A 10 -15.09 -4.69 2.50
C TRP A 10 -14.47 -4.43 1.11
N VAL A 11 -14.73 -5.28 0.10
CA VAL A 11 -14.10 -5.14 -1.22
C VAL A 11 -15.12 -4.63 -2.26
N PRO A 12 -14.97 -3.39 -2.79
CA PRO A 12 -15.81 -2.89 -3.88
C PRO A 12 -15.60 -3.69 -5.19
N GLU A 13 -16.68 -3.89 -5.95
CA GLU A 13 -16.73 -4.60 -7.26
C GLU A 13 -15.85 -3.98 -8.38
N ALA A 14 -15.21 -2.84 -8.13
CA ALA A 14 -14.27 -2.22 -9.07
C ALA A 14 -12.96 -3.03 -9.27
N CYS A 15 -12.68 -3.99 -8.39
CA CYS A 15 -11.63 -4.99 -8.58
C CYS A 15 -12.20 -6.24 -9.26
N THR A 16 -12.15 -6.30 -10.58
CA THR A 16 -12.48 -7.52 -11.37
C THR A 16 -11.32 -8.52 -11.44
N LEU A 17 -10.38 -8.46 -10.51
CA LEU A 17 -9.42 -9.54 -10.29
C LEU A 17 -9.94 -10.44 -9.16
N PRO A 18 -10.13 -11.75 -9.43
CA PRO A 18 -10.83 -12.62 -8.52
C PRO A 18 -10.06 -12.76 -7.22
N THR A 19 -10.82 -12.94 -6.15
CA THR A 19 -10.51 -13.29 -4.76
C THR A 19 -9.43 -14.38 -4.57
N VAL A 20 -8.91 -15.00 -5.64
CA VAL A 20 -7.71 -15.87 -5.66
C VAL A 20 -6.38 -15.11 -5.82
N GLU A 21 -6.42 -13.80 -6.07
CA GLU A 21 -5.26 -12.91 -5.88
C GLU A 21 -5.13 -12.42 -4.42
N GLN A 22 -5.87 -13.01 -3.48
CA GLN A 22 -5.79 -12.70 -2.05
C GLN A 22 -4.51 -13.14 -1.32
N PRO A 23 -3.43 -13.55 -2.03
CA PRO A 23 -2.06 -13.32 -1.57
C PRO A 23 -1.16 -12.63 -2.63
N VAL A 24 -1.67 -11.74 -3.47
CA VAL A 24 -0.86 -11.03 -4.48
C VAL A 24 -0.29 -9.77 -3.84
N ARG A 25 1.03 -9.81 -3.61
CA ARG A 25 1.94 -8.75 -3.14
C ARG A 25 1.75 -8.16 -1.76
N ARG A 26 0.70 -8.53 -1.03
CA ARG A 26 0.60 -8.18 0.39
C ARG A 26 1.89 -8.49 1.14
N SER A 27 2.55 -9.62 0.84
CA SER A 27 3.85 -9.97 1.44
C SER A 27 5.00 -9.07 0.97
N GLU A 28 5.04 -8.66 -0.30
CA GLU A 28 6.09 -7.77 -0.82
C GLU A 28 5.95 -6.35 -0.29
N PHE A 29 4.71 -5.84 -0.22
CA PHE A 29 4.41 -4.58 0.47
C PHE A 29 4.66 -4.69 1.97
N ASP A 30 4.28 -5.81 2.61
CA ASP A 30 4.62 -6.05 4.01
C ASP A 30 6.12 -6.03 4.27
N ASP A 31 6.91 -6.63 3.37
CA ASP A 31 8.36 -6.64 3.44
C ASP A 31 8.93 -5.24 3.24
N LEU A 32 8.39 -4.46 2.29
CA LEU A 32 8.72 -3.04 2.12
C LEU A 32 8.37 -2.26 3.40
N PHE A 33 7.19 -2.45 3.98
CA PHE A 33 6.76 -1.74 5.17
C PHE A 33 7.62 -2.07 6.39
N ALA A 34 7.95 -3.36 6.58
CA ALA A 34 8.74 -3.79 7.71
C ALA A 34 10.22 -3.41 7.59
N ARG A 35 10.77 -3.35 6.36
CA ARG A 35 12.20 -3.12 6.15
C ARG A 35 12.52 -1.68 5.82
N ASP A 36 11.70 -1.04 5.01
CA ASP A 36 12.06 0.16 4.28
C ASP A 36 11.25 1.40 4.69
N VAL A 37 10.07 1.24 5.30
CA VAL A 37 9.26 2.38 5.79
C VAL A 37 9.77 2.84 7.15
N LEU A 38 10.08 4.13 7.24
CA LEU A 38 10.51 4.82 8.45
C LEU A 38 9.34 5.48 9.18
N ALA A 39 8.39 6.03 8.43
CA ALA A 39 7.22 6.70 8.98
C ALA A 39 6.07 6.72 7.98
N VAL A 40 4.84 6.81 8.50
CA VAL A 40 3.62 6.93 7.72
C VAL A 40 2.93 8.23 8.10
N PHE A 41 2.59 9.05 7.11
CA PHE A 41 1.91 10.31 7.28
C PHE A 41 0.56 10.25 6.57
N ARG A 42 -0.51 10.57 7.30
CA ARG A 42 -1.84 10.77 6.72
C ARG A 42 -1.97 12.26 6.39
N GLU A 43 -1.87 12.60 5.10
CA GLU A 43 -1.90 13.99 4.63
C GLU A 43 -3.34 14.45 4.38
N SER A 44 -4.21 13.54 3.93
CA SER A 44 -5.64 13.77 3.77
C SER A 44 -6.41 12.44 3.81
N PRO A 45 -7.75 12.44 3.83
CA PRO A 45 -8.55 11.21 3.74
C PRO A 45 -8.24 10.36 2.50
N ASN A 46 -7.73 10.98 1.44
CA ASN A 46 -7.46 10.35 0.15
C ASN A 46 -5.98 10.29 -0.20
N ARG A 47 -5.10 10.64 0.74
CA ARG A 47 -3.65 10.70 0.51
C ARG A 47 -2.86 10.32 1.76
N ILE A 48 -1.95 9.37 1.60
CA ILE A 48 -0.91 9.07 2.59
C ILE A 48 0.46 9.24 1.96
N ARG A 49 1.48 9.48 2.79
CA ARG A 49 2.87 9.51 2.41
C ARG A 49 3.67 8.55 3.29
N LEU A 50 4.41 7.65 2.65
CA LEU A 50 5.38 6.79 3.31
C LEU A 50 6.75 7.46 3.19
N GLU A 51 7.41 7.69 4.33
CA GLU A 51 8.84 7.99 4.33
C GLU A 51 9.62 6.69 4.30
N LEU A 52 10.55 6.58 3.36
CA LEU A 52 11.33 5.39 3.11
C LEU A 52 12.79 5.64 3.47
N ARG A 53 13.54 4.56 3.73
CA ARG A 53 14.99 4.64 3.83
C ARG A 53 15.59 5.27 2.57
N SER A 54 16.53 6.19 2.78
CA SER A 54 17.25 6.89 1.72
C SER A 54 18.30 6.02 1.05
N ASP A 55 17.85 4.96 0.39
CA ASP A 55 18.66 3.95 -0.27
C ASP A 55 18.14 3.71 -1.70
N PRO A 56 19.01 3.68 -2.73
CA PRO A 56 18.58 3.45 -4.11
C PRO A 56 17.83 2.13 -4.34
N ALA A 57 18.21 1.07 -3.62
CA ALA A 57 17.52 -0.22 -3.76
C ALA A 57 16.10 -0.16 -3.17
N THR A 58 15.90 0.62 -2.11
CA THR A 58 14.59 0.92 -1.52
C THR A 58 13.70 1.68 -2.49
N ALA A 59 14.23 2.74 -3.11
CA ALA A 59 13.50 3.50 -4.14
C ALA A 59 13.11 2.62 -5.34
N ALA A 60 14.01 1.76 -5.80
CA ALA A 60 13.73 0.83 -6.90
C ALA A 60 12.64 -0.19 -6.55
N ARG A 61 12.68 -0.77 -5.33
CA ARG A 61 11.63 -1.69 -4.84
C ARG A 61 10.27 -1.00 -4.76
N ALA A 62 10.24 0.21 -4.19
CA ALA A 62 9.01 0.99 -4.07
C ALA A 62 8.41 1.35 -5.45
N ALA A 63 9.26 1.76 -6.40
CA ALA A 63 8.83 2.07 -7.77
C ALA A 63 8.26 0.84 -8.49
N ASP A 64 8.93 -0.32 -8.39
CA ASP A 64 8.47 -1.57 -9.01
C ASP A 64 7.11 -2.00 -8.45
N LEU A 65 6.96 -2.00 -7.12
CA LEU A 65 5.69 -2.32 -6.47
C LEU A 65 4.58 -1.35 -6.86
N ALA A 66 4.85 -0.05 -6.85
CA ALA A 66 3.90 0.99 -7.26
C ALA A 66 3.45 0.83 -8.71
N ALA A 67 4.37 0.57 -9.64
CA ALA A 67 4.05 0.41 -11.06
C ALA A 67 3.16 -0.82 -11.31
N LYS A 68 3.46 -1.92 -10.61
CA LYS A 68 2.68 -3.15 -10.71
C LYS A 68 1.29 -3.01 -10.07
N GLU A 69 1.19 -2.30 -8.95
CA GLU A 69 -0.10 -2.02 -8.29
C GLU A 69 -0.96 -1.06 -9.13
N ALA A 70 -0.38 0.00 -9.69
CA ALA A 70 -1.08 0.92 -10.58
C ALA A 70 -1.64 0.23 -11.83
N GLY A 71 -0.96 -0.82 -12.31
CA GLY A 71 -1.42 -1.65 -13.43
C GLY A 71 -2.62 -2.56 -13.10
N CYS A 72 -2.80 -2.90 -11.82
CA CYS A 72 -3.88 -3.77 -11.32
C CYS A 72 -5.06 -2.96 -10.77
N CYS A 73 -4.76 -1.89 -10.04
CA CYS A 73 -5.68 -1.05 -9.28
C CYS A 73 -5.58 0.40 -9.77
N SER A 74 -6.23 0.70 -10.90
CA SER A 74 -6.13 2.01 -11.58
C SER A 74 -6.70 3.20 -10.79
N PHE A 75 -7.41 2.94 -9.70
CA PHE A 75 -7.92 3.97 -8.79
C PHE A 75 -6.84 4.51 -7.83
N PHE A 76 -5.71 3.81 -7.68
CA PHE A 76 -4.56 4.33 -6.94
C PHE A 76 -3.63 5.12 -7.86
N SER A 77 -3.13 6.24 -7.34
CA SER A 77 -2.00 6.97 -7.90
C SER A 77 -0.82 6.87 -6.95
N PHE A 78 0.37 6.66 -7.52
CA PHE A 78 1.61 6.54 -6.77
C PHE A 78 2.61 7.58 -7.28
N GLN A 79 3.21 8.32 -6.35
CA GLN A 79 4.24 9.28 -6.66
C GLN A 79 5.46 9.03 -5.77
N LEU A 80 6.54 8.52 -6.37
CA LEU A 80 7.83 8.38 -5.71
C LEU A 80 8.60 9.70 -5.86
N VAL A 81 9.01 10.27 -4.73
CA VAL A 81 9.77 11.51 -4.67
C VAL A 81 11.12 11.23 -4.01
N ILE A 82 12.18 11.60 -4.71
CA ILE A 82 13.56 11.56 -4.20
C ILE A 82 14.06 13.00 -4.19
N ALA A 83 14.13 13.60 -3.00
CA ALA A 83 14.50 15.00 -2.83
C ALA A 83 15.26 15.17 -1.53
N GLU A 84 16.27 16.04 -1.51
CA GLU A 84 17.01 16.43 -0.30
C GLU A 84 17.56 15.24 0.52
N GLY A 85 17.96 14.17 -0.18
CA GLY A 85 18.46 12.95 0.48
C GLY A 85 17.38 12.13 1.19
N GLN A 86 16.10 12.37 0.90
CA GLN A 86 14.96 11.61 1.38
C GLN A 86 14.27 10.88 0.22
N VAL A 87 13.69 9.73 0.53
CA VAL A 87 12.84 8.96 -0.39
C VAL A 87 11.45 8.89 0.23
N SER A 88 10.43 9.27 -0.52
CA SER A 88 9.05 9.14 -0.06
C SER A 88 8.14 8.63 -1.18
N LEU A 89 7.14 7.84 -0.79
CA LEU A 89 6.11 7.35 -1.69
C LEU A 89 4.77 7.96 -1.24
N ALA A 90 4.22 8.87 -2.04
CA ALA A 90 2.86 9.35 -1.86
C ALA A 90 1.89 8.43 -2.58
N ILE A 91 0.78 8.11 -1.93
CA ILE A 91 -0.25 7.21 -2.42
C ILE A 91 -1.59 7.92 -2.28
N GLU A 92 -2.28 8.04 -3.40
CA GLU A 92 -3.56 8.74 -3.50
C GLU A 92 -4.63 7.83 -4.06
N THR A 93 -5.88 8.08 -3.69
CA THR A 93 -7.02 7.32 -4.20
C THR A 93 -8.23 8.23 -4.45
N THR A 94 -9.21 7.72 -5.19
CA THR A 94 -10.49 8.42 -5.36
C THR A 94 -11.35 8.34 -4.10
N PRO A 95 -12.26 9.30 -3.84
CA PRO A 95 -13.13 9.29 -2.65
C PRO A 95 -13.85 7.98 -2.36
N ALA A 96 -14.30 7.28 -3.40
CA ALA A 96 -14.98 5.99 -3.28
C ALA A 96 -14.10 4.86 -2.70
N HIS A 97 -12.77 5.01 -2.76
CA HIS A 97 -11.80 3.99 -2.34
C HIS A 97 -10.94 4.45 -1.15
N GLN A 98 -11.29 5.57 -0.51
CA GLN A 98 -10.69 6.01 0.76
C GLN A 98 -10.58 4.87 1.79
N PRO A 99 -11.60 4.02 1.99
CA PRO A 99 -11.52 2.98 3.00
C PRO A 99 -10.41 1.93 2.69
N VAL A 100 -10.11 1.70 1.41
CA VAL A 100 -9.00 0.84 0.99
C VAL A 100 -7.65 1.48 1.31
N LEU A 101 -7.51 2.79 1.04
CA LEU A 101 -6.29 3.54 1.39
C LEU A 101 -6.06 3.60 2.90
N GLU A 102 -7.13 3.74 3.67
CA GLU A 102 -7.08 3.73 5.14
C GLU A 102 -6.55 2.40 5.68
N ALA A 103 -7.05 1.28 5.16
CA ALA A 103 -6.59 -0.06 5.51
C ALA A 103 -5.12 -0.29 5.10
N PHE A 104 -4.72 0.20 3.93
CA PHE A 104 -3.32 0.17 3.49
C PHE A 104 -2.41 0.96 4.46
N GLY A 105 -2.80 2.18 4.82
CA GLY A 105 -2.05 3.02 5.77
C GLY A 105 -1.91 2.38 7.14
N ALA A 106 -3.00 1.83 7.69
CA ALA A 106 -2.98 1.15 8.98
C ALA A 106 -2.05 -0.09 8.97
N ARG A 107 -2.01 -0.81 7.85
CA ARG A 107 -1.10 -1.94 7.67
C ARG A 107 0.37 -1.49 7.64
N ALA A 108 0.69 -0.44 6.90
CA ALA A 108 2.03 0.13 6.85
C ALA A 108 2.49 0.61 8.25
N GLU A 109 1.63 1.32 8.97
CA GLU A 109 1.87 1.77 10.36
C GLU A 109 2.18 0.57 11.28
N SER A 110 1.39 -0.51 11.19
CA SER A 110 1.58 -1.70 12.03
C SER A 110 2.91 -2.43 11.77
N ARG A 111 3.48 -2.31 10.56
CA ARG A 111 4.70 -3.02 10.15
C ARG A 111 5.96 -2.17 10.28
N ALA A 112 5.86 -0.86 10.06
CA ALA A 112 6.99 0.07 10.23
C ALA A 112 7.50 0.11 11.68
N GLY A 113 6.64 -0.12 12.67
CA GLY A 113 7.00 -0.20 14.10
C GLY A 113 7.37 -1.61 14.61
N ALA A 114 7.24 -2.65 13.79
CA ALA A 114 7.60 -4.02 14.17
C ALA A 114 9.10 -4.34 13.96
N ALA A 115 9.82 -3.45 13.30
CA ALA A 115 11.28 -3.45 13.24
C ALA A 115 11.83 -2.64 14.42
N SER A 116 11.75 -3.20 15.63
CA SER A 116 12.45 -2.72 16.82
C SER A 116 13.01 -3.90 17.61
#